data_AF-A0A931EB65-F1
#
_entry.id   AF-A0A931EB65-F1
#
_cell.length_a   1.000
_cell.length_b   1.000
_cell.length_c   1.000
_cell.angle_alpha   90.00
_cell.angle_beta   90.00
_cell.angle_gamma   90.00
#
_symmetry.space_group_name_H-M   'P 1'
#
loop_
_entity.id
_entity.type
_entity.pdbx_description
1 polymer ?
#
loop_
_entity_poly.entity_id
_entity_poly.type
_entity_poly.pdbx_seq_one_letter_code
_entity_poly.pdbx_strand_id
1 'polypeptide(L)'
;MSFEDSDVVRSAIRVEGFRDDEFNYQLIRALGVADFGGSTVGECLAVVAEIADGSPRSWALAFERLARRIEDRGRACLDAGRRVSGRDHLLRASTYYRTTEYYADGIEGGSRDLGGRSQECFAHAAALMERPVELVEVPFEGGSLPGYLVRPSPSVDSGTDGRRPTLVGVGGFDSSAEELYFHLGAPGAERGWNVFVFDGPGQPGCMRANPTMTFRPDYEVPLGAVLDHLCGRHDVDADRLALAGQSFGSYFAARSAAVDARVGALWPIRRSWT
;
A
#
# COMPACT_ATOMS: atom_id res chain seq x y z
N MET A 1 3.97 54.04 -10.78
CA MET A 1 3.53 52.81 -11.46
C MET A 1 2.54 52.14 -10.52
N SER A 2 1.24 52.34 -10.75
CA SER A 2 0.18 51.73 -9.95
C SER A 2 -0.05 50.28 -10.41
N PHE A 3 -0.28 49.39 -9.46
CA PHE A 3 -0.62 47.98 -9.69
C PHE A 3 -2.13 47.82 -10.02
N GLU A 4 -2.65 48.61 -10.96
CA GLU A 4 -4.09 48.60 -11.29
C GLU A 4 -4.42 47.87 -12.60
N ASP A 5 -3.43 47.34 -13.33
CA ASP A 5 -3.67 46.55 -14.55
C ASP A 5 -2.70 45.36 -14.59
N SER A 6 -2.89 44.40 -13.69
CA SER A 6 -2.21 43.11 -13.80
C SER A 6 -3.23 41.99 -13.61
N ASP A 7 -3.80 41.49 -14.70
CA ASP A 7 -4.41 40.15 -14.78
C ASP A 7 -3.33 39.06 -14.64
N VAL A 8 -2.51 39.16 -13.60
CA VAL A 8 -1.52 38.14 -13.26
C VAL A 8 -2.25 37.10 -12.44
N VAL A 9 -2.99 36.25 -13.14
CA VAL A 9 -3.51 35.00 -12.60
C VAL A 9 -2.32 34.08 -12.36
N ARG A 10 -1.87 33.98 -11.10
CA ARG A 10 -0.69 33.17 -10.73
C ARG A 10 -0.88 31.66 -10.96
N SER A 11 -2.13 31.20 -11.09
CA SER A 11 -2.50 29.86 -11.55
C SER A 11 -3.94 29.87 -12.07
N ALA A 12 -4.13 29.41 -13.30
CA ALA A 12 -5.46 29.17 -13.90
C ALA A 12 -5.93 27.71 -13.68
N ILE A 13 -5.14 26.89 -12.98
CA ILE A 13 -5.44 25.47 -12.75
C ILE A 13 -6.49 25.38 -11.66
N ARG A 14 -7.72 25.02 -12.05
CA ARG A 14 -8.70 24.48 -11.11
C ARG A 14 -8.37 23.01 -10.90
N VAL A 15 -8.07 22.63 -9.67
CA VAL A 15 -7.95 21.22 -9.28
C VAL A 15 -9.36 20.67 -9.15
N GLU A 16 -9.89 20.16 -10.25
CA GLU A 16 -11.17 19.46 -10.30
C GLU A 16 -10.89 17.97 -10.52
N GLY A 17 -11.46 17.12 -9.66
CA GLY A 17 -11.42 15.67 -9.82
C GLY A 17 -12.47 15.20 -10.83
N PHE A 18 -12.99 14.00 -10.61
CA PHE A 18 -14.03 13.41 -11.45
C PHE A 18 -15.43 13.72 -10.91
N ARG A 19 -16.44 13.74 -11.79
CA ARG A 19 -17.84 13.79 -11.36
C ARG A 19 -18.34 12.40 -10.96
N ASP A 20 -17.77 11.35 -11.55
CA ASP A 20 -17.98 9.99 -11.08
C ASP A 20 -17.36 9.80 -9.69
N ASP A 21 -18.20 9.38 -8.73
CA ASP A 21 -17.81 9.28 -7.32
C ASP A 21 -16.71 8.25 -7.08
N GLU A 22 -16.73 7.13 -7.81
CA GLU A 22 -15.73 6.06 -7.65
C GLU A 22 -14.40 6.49 -8.25
N PHE A 23 -14.39 7.14 -9.41
CA PHE A 23 -13.18 7.71 -9.98
C PHE A 23 -12.57 8.78 -9.08
N ASN A 24 -13.40 9.64 -8.51
CA ASN A 24 -12.94 10.65 -7.57
C ASN A 24 -12.37 10.02 -6.29
N TYR A 25 -13.00 8.95 -5.79
CA TYR A 25 -12.47 8.18 -4.66
C TYR A 25 -11.12 7.53 -4.99
N GLN A 26 -10.97 6.88 -6.15
CA GLN A 26 -9.70 6.28 -6.56
C GLN A 26 -8.60 7.35 -6.78
N LEU A 27 -8.96 8.56 -7.21
CA LEU A 27 -8.03 9.68 -7.32
C LEU A 27 -7.54 10.11 -5.93
N ILE A 28 -8.46 10.30 -4.98
CA ILE A 28 -8.12 10.63 -3.59
C ILE A 28 -7.24 9.54 -2.97
N ARG A 29 -7.54 8.27 -3.26
CA ARG A 29 -6.74 7.11 -2.81
C ARG A 29 -5.31 7.16 -3.36
N ALA A 30 -5.13 7.50 -4.64
CA ALA A 30 -3.80 7.68 -5.23
C ALA A 30 -3.06 8.91 -4.66
N LEU A 31 -3.77 10.01 -4.41
CA LEU A 31 -3.20 11.22 -3.78
C LEU A 31 -2.80 10.97 -2.32
N GLY A 32 -3.59 10.18 -1.58
CA GLY A 32 -3.43 9.97 -0.15
C GLY A 32 -2.15 9.22 0.24
N VAL A 33 -1.47 8.57 -0.71
CA VAL A 33 -0.17 7.94 -0.47
C VAL A 33 1.03 8.86 -0.76
N ALA A 34 0.79 10.10 -1.21
CA ALA A 34 1.85 11.04 -1.57
C ALA A 34 2.77 11.38 -0.38
N ASP A 35 2.21 11.49 0.83
CA ASP A 35 2.95 11.87 2.04
C ASP A 35 4.05 10.86 2.42
N PHE A 36 3.89 9.60 2.00
CA PHE A 36 4.88 8.54 2.18
C PHE A 36 5.55 8.11 0.87
N GLY A 37 5.47 8.95 -0.17
CA GLY A 37 6.19 8.77 -1.44
C GLY A 37 5.58 7.73 -2.37
N GLY A 38 4.35 7.29 -2.12
CA GLY A 38 3.61 6.37 -2.98
C GLY A 38 3.07 7.02 -4.26
N SER A 39 3.04 8.35 -4.33
CA SER A 39 2.65 9.10 -5.53
C SER A 39 3.22 10.52 -5.48
N THR A 40 2.92 11.35 -6.49
CA THR A 40 3.05 12.80 -6.36
C THR A 40 1.76 13.48 -6.80
N VAL A 41 1.42 14.59 -6.14
CA VAL A 41 0.24 15.40 -6.50
C VAL A 41 0.31 15.83 -7.97
N GLY A 42 1.48 16.28 -8.45
CA GLY A 42 1.65 16.73 -9.82
C GLY A 42 1.39 15.65 -10.87
N GLU A 43 1.84 14.42 -10.64
CA GLU A 43 1.60 13.31 -11.56
C GLU A 43 0.14 12.84 -11.54
N CYS A 44 -0.47 12.77 -10.36
CA CYS A 44 -1.89 12.45 -10.23
C CYS A 44 -2.75 13.48 -10.97
N LEU A 45 -2.48 14.77 -10.81
CA LEU A 45 -3.26 15.82 -11.51
C LEU A 45 -2.98 15.84 -13.02
N ALA A 46 -1.74 15.59 -13.44
CA ALA A 46 -1.41 15.48 -14.86
C ALA A 46 -2.11 14.29 -15.54
N VAL A 47 -2.13 13.12 -14.91
CA VAL A 47 -2.76 11.93 -15.50
C VAL A 47 -4.28 12.04 -15.53
N VAL A 48 -4.90 12.70 -14.54
CA VAL A 48 -6.34 12.98 -14.52
C VAL A 48 -6.79 13.75 -15.77
N ALA A 49 -5.99 14.69 -16.26
CA ALA A 49 -6.30 15.45 -17.47
C ALA A 49 -6.35 14.59 -18.75
N GLU A 50 -5.82 13.35 -18.72
CA GLU A 50 -5.86 12.38 -19.82
C GLU A 50 -7.06 11.41 -19.74
N ILE A 51 -7.84 11.45 -18.65
CA ILE A 51 -8.87 10.44 -18.35
C ILE A 51 -10.26 11.01 -18.66
N ALA A 52 -11.03 10.28 -19.47
CA ALA A 52 -12.45 10.57 -19.64
C ALA A 52 -13.23 10.13 -18.40
N ASP A 53 -14.04 11.04 -17.86
CA ASP A 53 -14.89 10.80 -16.69
C ASP A 53 -15.82 9.60 -16.92
N GLY A 54 -15.90 8.70 -15.94
CA GLY A 54 -16.71 7.47 -16.01
C GLY A 54 -16.22 6.41 -17.02
N SER A 55 -14.98 6.49 -17.53
CA SER A 55 -14.42 5.52 -18.49
C SER A 55 -13.27 4.69 -17.87
N PRO A 56 -13.55 3.47 -17.35
CA PRO A 56 -12.55 2.58 -16.74
C PRO A 56 -11.36 2.31 -17.64
N ARG A 57 -11.61 2.15 -18.94
CA ARG A 57 -10.56 1.91 -19.94
C ARG A 57 -9.61 3.09 -20.07
N SER A 58 -10.09 4.33 -20.11
CA SER A 58 -9.19 5.49 -20.19
C SER A 58 -8.39 5.67 -18.90
N TRP A 59 -8.99 5.37 -17.75
CA TRP A 59 -8.28 5.36 -16.47
C TRP A 59 -7.12 4.37 -16.49
N ALA A 60 -7.41 3.10 -16.78
CA ALA A 60 -6.41 2.05 -16.79
C ALA A 60 -5.28 2.37 -17.78
N LEU A 61 -5.61 2.74 -19.02
CA LEU A 61 -4.59 3.06 -20.01
C LEU A 61 -3.72 4.28 -19.60
N ALA A 62 -4.30 5.30 -18.97
CA ALA A 62 -3.56 6.49 -18.56
C ALA A 62 -2.60 6.19 -17.39
N PHE A 63 -3.09 5.50 -16.35
CA PHE A 63 -2.26 5.11 -15.22
C PHE A 63 -1.20 4.06 -15.60
N GLU A 64 -1.50 3.14 -16.53
CA GLU A 64 -0.51 2.17 -17.00
C GLU A 64 0.65 2.87 -17.72
N ARG A 65 0.33 3.82 -18.61
CA ARG A 65 1.36 4.64 -19.28
C ARG A 65 2.20 5.41 -18.26
N LEU A 66 1.56 6.00 -17.24
CA LEU A 66 2.29 6.68 -16.18
C LEU A 66 3.20 5.70 -15.41
N ALA A 67 2.67 4.56 -14.98
CA ALA A 67 3.40 3.54 -14.23
C ALA A 67 4.65 3.08 -14.99
N ARG A 68 4.51 2.74 -16.29
CA ARG A 68 5.62 2.35 -17.17
C ARG A 68 6.70 3.43 -17.27
N ARG A 69 6.31 4.69 -17.55
CA ARG A 69 7.27 5.80 -17.65
C ARG A 69 8.04 6.01 -16.34
N ILE A 70 7.36 5.91 -15.20
CA ILE A 70 7.99 6.11 -13.89
C ILE A 70 8.89 4.95 -13.53
N GLU A 71 8.48 3.71 -13.80
CA GLU A 71 9.32 2.54 -13.63
C GLU A 71 10.59 2.63 -14.48
N ASP A 72 10.49 2.94 -15.77
CA ASP A 72 11.63 3.09 -16.68
C ASP A 72 12.62 4.13 -16.17
N ARG A 73 12.09 5.27 -15.69
CA ARG A 73 12.92 6.32 -15.06
C ARG A 73 13.58 5.85 -13.77
N GLY A 74 12.88 5.05 -12.98
CA GLY A 74 13.42 4.43 -11.76
C GLY A 74 14.57 3.49 -12.08
N ARG A 75 14.37 2.56 -13.02
CA ARG A 75 15.41 1.62 -13.49
C ARG A 75 16.63 2.36 -14.05
N ALA A 76 16.42 3.36 -14.90
CA ALA A 76 17.52 4.19 -15.42
C ALA A 76 18.27 4.98 -14.32
N CYS A 77 17.61 5.33 -13.21
CA CYS A 77 18.31 5.90 -12.05
C CYS A 77 19.19 4.87 -11.34
N LEU A 78 18.70 3.64 -11.17
CA LEU A 78 19.46 2.55 -10.55
C LEU A 78 20.67 2.15 -11.40
N ASP A 79 20.51 2.04 -12.71
CA ASP A 79 21.61 1.73 -13.64
C ASP A 79 22.73 2.77 -13.57
N ALA A 80 22.38 4.03 -13.27
CA ALA A 80 23.32 5.12 -13.07
C ALA A 80 23.77 5.31 -11.61
N GLY A 81 23.50 4.36 -10.72
CA GLY A 81 23.91 4.37 -9.30
C GLY A 81 23.12 5.33 -8.40
N ARG A 82 22.06 5.99 -8.90
CA ARG A 82 21.21 6.92 -8.13
C ARG A 82 20.14 6.17 -7.34
N ARG A 83 20.57 5.51 -6.26
CA ARG A 83 19.74 4.62 -5.43
C ARG A 83 18.46 5.26 -4.89
N VAL A 84 18.57 6.44 -4.26
CA VAL A 84 17.42 7.16 -3.67
C VAL A 84 16.37 7.48 -4.73
N SER A 85 16.80 8.08 -5.85
CA SER A 85 15.88 8.40 -6.94
C SER A 85 15.26 7.14 -7.53
N GLY A 86 16.03 6.08 -7.76
CA GLY A 86 15.50 4.82 -8.28
C GLY A 86 14.42 4.21 -7.38
N ARG A 87 14.69 4.11 -6.07
CA ARG A 87 13.73 3.68 -5.06
C ARG A 87 12.43 4.48 -5.11
N ASP A 88 12.52 5.82 -5.07
CA ASP A 88 11.34 6.68 -5.00
C ASP A 88 10.48 6.61 -6.27
N HIS A 89 11.09 6.38 -7.43
CA HIS A 89 10.33 6.11 -8.66
C HIS A 89 9.63 4.76 -8.60
N LEU A 90 10.32 3.72 -8.13
CA LEU A 90 9.73 2.38 -8.04
C LEU A 90 8.55 2.31 -7.04
N LEU A 91 8.59 3.06 -5.94
CA LEU A 91 7.42 3.19 -5.04
C LEU A 91 6.21 3.77 -5.76
N ARG A 92 6.40 4.84 -6.53
CA ARG A 92 5.32 5.46 -7.29
C ARG A 92 4.82 4.57 -8.42
N ALA A 93 5.72 3.90 -9.12
CA ALA A 93 5.36 2.92 -10.15
C ALA A 93 4.49 1.80 -9.57
N SER A 94 4.83 1.28 -8.38
CA SER A 94 4.03 0.28 -7.68
C SER A 94 2.59 0.76 -7.45
N THR A 95 2.40 1.96 -6.91
CA THR A 95 1.07 2.55 -6.71
C THR A 95 0.32 2.74 -8.03
N TYR A 96 0.98 3.21 -9.09
CA TYR A 96 0.31 3.47 -10.37
C TYR A 96 -0.07 2.18 -11.09
N TYR A 97 0.70 1.10 -10.98
CA TYR A 97 0.28 -0.23 -11.44
C TYR A 97 -0.92 -0.75 -10.65
N ARG A 98 -0.92 -0.65 -9.32
CA ARG A 98 -2.08 -1.00 -8.48
C ARG A 98 -3.33 -0.18 -8.84
N THR A 99 -3.15 1.11 -9.10
CA THR A 99 -4.23 2.02 -9.52
C THR A 99 -4.78 1.66 -10.90
N THR A 100 -3.94 1.08 -11.77
CA THR A 100 -4.35 0.53 -13.06
C THR A 100 -5.13 -0.78 -12.89
N GLU A 101 -4.62 -1.68 -12.03
CA GLU A 101 -5.19 -3.01 -11.77
C GLU A 101 -6.68 -2.94 -11.41
N TYR A 102 -7.10 -1.90 -10.67
CA TYR A 102 -8.49 -1.69 -10.26
C TYR A 102 -9.50 -1.63 -11.43
N TYR A 103 -9.09 -1.10 -12.59
CA TYR A 103 -9.94 -0.97 -13.78
C TYR A 103 -9.39 -1.75 -14.98
N ALA A 104 -8.60 -2.80 -14.75
CA ALA A 104 -7.87 -3.51 -15.79
C ALA A 104 -8.73 -4.46 -16.65
N ASP A 105 -10.05 -4.49 -16.48
CA ASP A 105 -10.95 -5.28 -17.32
C ASP A 105 -10.78 -4.90 -18.80
N GLY A 106 -10.37 -5.88 -19.61
CA GLY A 106 -10.14 -5.69 -21.05
C GLY A 106 -8.80 -5.03 -21.43
N ILE A 107 -7.86 -4.90 -20.50
CA ILE A 107 -6.47 -4.47 -20.76
C ILE A 107 -5.57 -5.69 -21.07
N GLU A 108 -4.64 -5.54 -22.03
CA GLU A 108 -3.68 -6.58 -22.40
C GLU A 108 -2.75 -6.94 -21.22
N GLY A 109 -2.55 -8.23 -20.94
CA GLY A 109 -1.89 -8.74 -19.72
C GLY A 109 -2.83 -8.85 -18.50
N GLY A 110 -3.92 -8.08 -18.49
CA GLY A 110 -4.98 -8.16 -17.47
C GLY A 110 -4.56 -7.71 -16.07
N SER A 111 -5.51 -7.77 -15.13
CA SER A 111 -5.33 -7.38 -13.73
C SER A 111 -4.13 -8.10 -13.06
N ARG A 112 -3.96 -9.40 -13.31
CA ARG A 112 -2.93 -10.22 -12.66
C ARG A 112 -1.51 -9.74 -12.98
N ASP A 113 -1.21 -9.42 -14.23
CA ASP A 113 0.13 -8.99 -14.63
C ASP A 113 0.45 -7.59 -14.08
N LEU A 114 -0.53 -6.68 -14.09
CA LEU A 114 -0.39 -5.34 -13.51
C LEU A 114 -0.16 -5.41 -12.00
N GLY A 115 -0.91 -6.25 -11.29
CA GLY A 115 -0.70 -6.52 -9.88
C GLY A 115 0.69 -7.07 -9.61
N GLY A 116 1.15 -8.06 -10.40
CA GLY A 116 2.51 -8.59 -10.31
C GLY A 116 3.59 -7.53 -10.45
N ARG A 117 3.47 -6.64 -11.43
CA ARG A 117 4.41 -5.52 -11.62
C ARG A 117 4.38 -4.51 -10.47
N SER A 118 3.21 -4.29 -9.87
CA SER A 118 3.10 -3.47 -8.66
C SER A 118 3.93 -4.06 -7.52
N GLN A 119 3.83 -5.37 -7.28
CA GLN A 119 4.60 -6.06 -6.25
C GLN A 119 6.11 -6.05 -6.53
N GLU A 120 6.51 -6.29 -7.78
CA GLU A 120 7.91 -6.29 -8.20
C GLU A 120 8.55 -4.91 -7.99
N CYS A 121 7.87 -3.84 -8.39
CA CYS A 121 8.33 -2.48 -8.17
C CYS A 121 8.47 -2.17 -6.68
N PHE A 122 7.47 -2.55 -5.88
CA PHE A 122 7.50 -2.32 -4.43
C PHE A 122 8.62 -3.12 -3.76
N ALA A 123 8.76 -4.41 -4.07
CA ALA A 123 9.79 -5.27 -3.50
C ALA A 123 11.21 -4.77 -3.82
N HIS A 124 11.43 -4.32 -5.06
CA HIS A 124 12.70 -3.72 -5.43
C HIS A 124 12.94 -2.39 -4.70
N ALA A 125 11.92 -1.54 -4.56
CA ALA A 125 12.04 -0.32 -3.77
C ALA A 125 12.32 -0.61 -2.29
N ALA A 126 11.62 -1.59 -1.70
CA ALA A 126 11.78 -2.04 -0.32
C ALA A 126 13.22 -2.46 -0.01
N ALA A 127 13.87 -3.21 -0.92
CA ALA A 127 15.27 -3.61 -0.81
C ALA A 127 16.28 -2.43 -0.84
N LEU A 128 15.83 -1.24 -1.26
CA LEU A 128 16.63 -0.02 -1.32
C LEU A 128 16.32 0.97 -0.18
N MET A 129 15.34 0.67 0.67
CA MET A 129 14.97 1.54 1.79
C MET A 129 16.01 1.51 2.91
N GLU A 130 16.21 2.65 3.56
CA GLU A 130 17.01 2.73 4.78
C GLU A 130 16.29 2.06 5.96
N ARG A 131 14.96 2.19 5.99
CA ARG A 131 14.09 1.47 6.92
C ARG A 131 13.94 0.03 6.45
N PRO A 132 14.23 -0.98 7.28
CA PRO A 132 14.10 -2.37 6.85
C PRO A 132 12.63 -2.72 6.56
N VAL A 133 12.38 -3.15 5.32
CA VAL A 133 11.11 -3.76 4.90
C VAL A 133 11.41 -5.17 4.45
N GLU A 134 10.96 -6.14 5.24
CA GLU A 134 11.17 -7.56 5.01
C GLU A 134 9.91 -8.16 4.35
N LEU A 135 10.06 -8.81 3.20
CA LEU A 135 9.00 -9.65 2.64
C LEU A 135 8.90 -10.91 3.51
N VAL A 136 7.72 -11.15 4.07
CA VAL A 136 7.42 -12.32 4.91
C VAL A 136 6.28 -13.10 4.28
N GLU A 137 6.49 -14.40 4.15
CA GLU A 137 5.47 -15.35 3.71
C GLU A 137 5.04 -16.20 4.90
N VAL A 138 3.84 -15.94 5.43
CA VAL A 138 3.31 -16.70 6.57
C VAL A 138 2.74 -18.02 6.05
N PRO A 139 3.25 -19.19 6.47
CA PRO A 139 2.69 -20.47 6.03
C PRO A 139 1.23 -20.63 6.46
N PHE A 140 0.36 -21.02 5.53
CA PHE A 140 -1.07 -21.18 5.80
C PHE A 140 -1.68 -22.21 4.85
N GLU A 141 -2.38 -23.22 5.35
CA GLU A 141 -3.18 -24.20 4.57
C GLU A 141 -2.58 -24.68 3.23
N GLY A 142 -1.29 -25.03 3.22
CA GLY A 142 -0.59 -25.54 2.03
C GLY A 142 -0.10 -24.47 1.04
N GLY A 143 -0.26 -23.20 1.40
CA GLY A 143 0.26 -22.03 0.69
C GLY A 143 0.89 -21.02 1.65
N SER A 144 0.89 -19.74 1.27
CA SER A 144 1.43 -18.64 2.08
C SER A 144 0.55 -17.39 2.08
N LEU A 145 0.60 -16.61 3.16
CA LEU A 145 0.03 -15.27 3.22
C LEU A 145 1.19 -14.27 3.05
N PRO A 146 1.33 -13.62 1.88
CA PRO A 146 2.40 -12.68 1.63
C PRO A 146 2.16 -11.36 2.36
N GLY A 147 3.23 -10.76 2.89
CA GLY A 147 3.17 -9.45 3.51
C GLY A 147 4.53 -8.82 3.72
N TYR A 148 4.53 -7.60 4.25
CA TYR A 148 5.71 -6.81 4.52
C TYR A 148 5.80 -6.48 5.99
N LEU A 149 6.90 -6.90 6.63
CA LEU A 149 7.27 -6.47 7.97
C LEU A 149 8.15 -5.22 7.86
N VAL A 150 7.54 -4.07 8.15
CA VAL A 150 8.20 -2.77 8.22
C VAL A 150 8.71 -2.57 9.64
N ARG A 151 10.02 -2.35 9.77
CA ARG A 151 10.65 -2.09 11.06
C ARG A 151 11.04 -0.62 11.19
N PRO A 152 11.09 -0.07 12.42
CA PRO A 152 11.66 1.25 12.64
C PRO A 152 13.09 1.33 12.10
N SER A 153 13.52 2.54 11.78
CA SER A 153 14.93 2.78 11.43
C SER A 153 15.85 2.23 12.53
N PRO A 154 17.01 1.64 12.19
CA PRO A 154 17.99 1.19 13.18
C PRO A 154 18.46 2.29 14.15
N SER A 155 18.27 3.56 13.78
CA SER A 155 18.55 4.71 14.65
C SER A 155 17.53 4.92 15.77
N VAL A 156 16.35 4.30 15.69
CA VAL A 156 15.33 4.35 16.74
C VAL A 156 15.69 3.31 17.80
N ASP A 157 15.83 3.71 19.06
CA ASP A 157 16.15 2.81 20.16
C ASP A 157 15.12 1.65 20.23
N SER A 158 15.61 0.42 20.32
CA SER A 158 14.80 -0.79 20.49
C SER A 158 14.58 -1.17 21.95
N GLY A 159 15.11 -0.38 22.89
CA GLY A 159 15.17 -0.77 24.29
C GLY A 159 16.14 -1.94 24.50
N THR A 160 16.12 -2.47 25.73
CA THR A 160 17.15 -3.38 26.23
C THR A 160 17.06 -4.82 25.72
N ASP A 161 15.90 -5.26 25.24
CA ASP A 161 15.67 -6.64 24.78
C ASP A 161 15.43 -6.76 23.26
N GLY A 162 15.44 -5.63 22.54
CA GLY A 162 15.27 -5.60 21.08
C GLY A 162 13.85 -5.85 20.59
N ARG A 163 12.90 -6.14 21.48
CA ARG A 163 11.50 -6.45 21.13
C ARG A 163 10.69 -5.17 20.99
N ARG A 164 9.80 -5.14 20.00
CA ARG A 164 8.96 -3.97 19.74
C ARG A 164 7.48 -4.30 19.74
N PRO A 165 6.63 -3.34 20.17
CA PRO A 165 5.20 -3.46 19.94
C PRO A 165 4.93 -3.59 18.44
N THR A 166 3.96 -4.42 18.08
CA THR A 166 3.70 -4.79 16.69
C THR A 166 2.26 -4.50 16.31
N LEU A 167 2.10 -3.75 15.22
CA LEU A 167 0.81 -3.49 14.58
C LEU A 167 0.65 -4.43 13.38
N VAL A 168 -0.43 -5.20 13.34
CA VAL A 168 -0.79 -6.02 12.17
C VAL A 168 -1.91 -5.34 11.40
N GLY A 169 -1.62 -4.94 10.17
CA GLY A 169 -2.56 -4.29 9.25
C GLY A 169 -3.14 -5.27 8.24
N VAL A 170 -4.47 -5.28 8.11
CA VAL A 170 -5.18 -6.04 7.08
C VAL A 170 -6.05 -5.11 6.22
N GLY A 171 -5.97 -5.30 4.91
CA GLY A 171 -6.67 -4.50 3.91
C GLY A 171 -8.14 -4.87 3.75
N GLY A 172 -8.82 -4.14 2.87
CA GLY A 172 -10.19 -4.45 2.44
C GLY A 172 -10.26 -5.47 1.31
N PHE A 173 -11.33 -5.36 0.53
CA PHE A 173 -11.59 -6.25 -0.61
C PHE A 173 -10.56 -6.06 -1.75
N ASP A 174 -10.24 -4.80 -2.07
CA ASP A 174 -9.41 -4.39 -3.21
C ASP A 174 -8.06 -3.76 -2.82
N SER A 175 -7.69 -3.83 -1.53
CA SER A 175 -6.40 -3.34 -1.04
C SER A 175 -5.30 -4.35 -1.29
N SER A 176 -4.06 -3.87 -1.27
CA SER A 176 -2.87 -4.72 -1.28
C SER A 176 -1.95 -4.38 -0.10
N ALA A 177 -1.06 -5.29 0.29
CA ALA A 177 -0.09 -5.04 1.34
C ALA A 177 0.83 -3.84 1.00
N GLU A 178 1.17 -3.64 -0.28
CA GLU A 178 1.96 -2.50 -0.78
C GLU A 178 1.23 -1.16 -0.58
N GLU A 179 -0.10 -1.13 -0.70
CA GLU A 179 -0.87 0.07 -0.37
C GLU A 179 -0.84 0.37 1.13
N LEU A 180 -1.08 -0.66 1.95
CA LEU A 180 -1.12 -0.51 3.41
C LEU A 180 0.24 -0.07 3.97
N TYR A 181 1.34 -0.33 3.26
CA TYR A 181 2.64 0.23 3.62
C TYR A 181 2.59 1.74 3.79
N PHE A 182 1.95 2.48 2.87
CA PHE A 182 1.96 3.94 2.90
C PHE A 182 1.07 4.50 4.03
N HIS A 183 -0.03 3.82 4.36
CA HIS A 183 -0.99 4.30 5.36
C HIS A 183 -0.76 3.77 6.77
N LEU A 184 -0.15 2.60 6.91
CA LEU A 184 0.09 1.92 8.19
C LEU A 184 1.58 1.63 8.41
N GLY A 185 2.23 1.01 7.41
CA GLY A 185 3.60 0.51 7.51
C GLY A 185 4.63 1.60 7.86
N ALA A 186 4.84 2.53 6.94
CA ALA A 186 5.77 3.64 7.10
C ALA A 186 5.43 4.55 8.31
N PRO A 187 4.19 5.04 8.49
CA PRO A 187 3.87 5.89 9.64
C PRO A 187 3.99 5.17 10.99
N GLY A 188 3.62 3.88 11.08
CA GLY A 188 3.76 3.12 12.31
C GLY A 188 5.23 2.86 12.67
N ALA A 189 6.06 2.54 11.68
CA ALA A 189 7.50 2.37 11.86
C ALA A 189 8.21 3.65 12.30
N GLU A 190 7.80 4.81 11.80
CA GLU A 190 8.30 6.12 12.28
C GLU A 190 7.99 6.39 13.76
N ARG A 191 6.94 5.74 14.29
CA ARG A 191 6.54 5.84 15.71
C ARG A 191 7.16 4.74 16.57
N GLY A 192 8.11 3.96 16.03
CA GLY A 192 8.85 2.95 16.78
C GLY A 192 8.16 1.58 16.89
N TRP A 193 7.10 1.34 16.12
CA TRP A 193 6.41 0.05 16.06
C TRP A 193 6.94 -0.82 14.93
N ASN A 194 6.99 -2.13 15.14
CA ASN A 194 6.96 -3.04 14.00
C ASN A 194 5.57 -2.96 13.37
N VAL A 195 5.50 -2.99 12.04
CA VAL A 195 4.22 -3.04 11.33
C VAL A 195 4.25 -4.16 10.32
N PHE A 196 3.36 -5.13 10.46
CA PHE A 196 3.17 -6.18 9.47
C PHE A 196 1.89 -5.93 8.68
N VAL A 197 2.02 -5.65 7.40
CA VAL A 197 0.88 -5.52 6.47
C VAL A 197 0.87 -6.72 5.55
N PHE A 198 -0.29 -7.35 5.34
CA PHE A 198 -0.36 -8.60 4.58
C PHE A 198 -1.64 -8.71 3.78
N ASP A 199 -1.59 -9.58 2.78
CA ASP A 199 -2.75 -10.01 2.01
C ASP A 199 -3.13 -11.44 2.43
N GLY A 200 -4.36 -11.59 2.92
CA GLY A 200 -4.97 -12.87 3.30
C GLY A 200 -5.87 -13.46 2.21
N PRO A 201 -6.53 -14.61 2.49
CA PRO A 201 -7.38 -15.30 1.51
C PRO A 201 -8.44 -14.39 0.88
N GLY A 202 -8.53 -14.40 -0.45
CA GLY A 202 -9.43 -13.55 -1.23
C GLY A 202 -8.88 -12.17 -1.59
N GLN A 203 -7.78 -11.73 -0.97
CA GLN A 203 -7.14 -10.46 -1.32
C GLN A 203 -6.18 -10.65 -2.51
N PRO A 204 -6.00 -9.63 -3.38
CA PRO A 204 -5.24 -9.75 -4.63
C PRO A 204 -3.83 -10.33 -4.43
N GLY A 205 -3.12 -9.89 -3.39
CA GLY A 205 -1.81 -10.41 -2.98
C GLY A 205 -1.75 -11.91 -2.82
N CYS A 206 -2.61 -12.41 -1.92
CA CYS A 206 -2.70 -13.82 -1.60
C CYS A 206 -3.16 -14.64 -2.80
N MET A 207 -4.18 -14.17 -3.54
CA MET A 207 -4.71 -14.89 -4.70
C MET A 207 -3.72 -14.98 -5.87
N ARG A 208 -2.81 -14.02 -6.01
CA ARG A 208 -1.75 -14.08 -7.04
C ARG A 208 -0.76 -15.22 -6.77
N ALA A 209 -0.40 -15.44 -5.51
CA ALA A 209 0.48 -16.53 -5.06
C ALA A 209 -0.27 -17.86 -4.86
N ASN A 210 -1.55 -17.80 -4.45
CA ASN A 210 -2.37 -18.94 -4.06
C ASN A 210 -3.79 -18.80 -4.67
N PRO A 211 -3.98 -19.11 -5.96
CA PRO A 211 -5.23 -18.81 -6.68
C PRO A 211 -6.51 -19.41 -6.10
N THR A 212 -6.39 -20.45 -5.29
CA THR A 212 -7.53 -21.14 -4.65
C THR A 212 -7.87 -20.58 -3.26
N MET A 213 -7.00 -19.76 -2.65
CA MET A 213 -7.26 -19.11 -1.37
C MET A 213 -8.19 -17.92 -1.56
N THR A 214 -9.49 -18.20 -1.59
CA THR A 214 -10.56 -17.21 -1.73
C THR A 214 -11.06 -16.71 -0.37
N PHE A 215 -11.92 -15.68 -0.37
CA PHE A 215 -12.50 -15.17 0.87
C PHE A 215 -13.22 -16.27 1.65
N ARG A 216 -13.04 -16.24 2.96
CA ARG A 216 -13.65 -17.18 3.91
C ARG A 216 -14.33 -16.42 5.06
N PRO A 217 -15.41 -16.98 5.65
CA PRO A 217 -16.18 -16.29 6.68
C PRO A 217 -15.46 -16.22 8.04
N ASP A 218 -14.56 -17.16 8.30
CA ASP A 218 -13.77 -17.34 9.51
C ASP A 218 -12.37 -16.71 9.38
N TYR A 219 -12.32 -15.43 9.03
CA TYR A 219 -11.07 -14.69 8.77
C TYR A 219 -10.14 -14.55 10.00
N GLU A 220 -10.63 -14.86 11.20
CA GLU A 220 -9.83 -15.05 12.41
C GLU A 220 -8.80 -16.17 12.27
N VAL A 221 -9.05 -17.17 11.44
CA VAL A 221 -8.14 -18.31 11.22
C VAL A 221 -6.84 -17.88 10.51
N PRO A 222 -6.87 -17.25 9.32
CA PRO A 222 -5.66 -16.76 8.69
C PRO A 222 -4.98 -15.65 9.50
N LEU A 223 -5.74 -14.77 10.15
CA LEU A 223 -5.14 -13.72 10.97
C LEU A 223 -4.49 -14.30 12.24
N GLY A 224 -5.06 -15.33 12.84
CA GLY A 224 -4.46 -16.07 13.95
C GLY A 224 -3.11 -16.70 13.55
N ALA A 225 -3.02 -17.28 12.35
CA ALA A 225 -1.75 -17.81 11.83
C ALA A 225 -0.68 -16.72 11.64
N VAL A 226 -1.09 -15.51 11.23
CA VAL A 226 -0.19 -14.35 11.18
C VAL A 226 0.32 -13.98 12.57
N LEU A 227 -0.57 -13.94 13.58
CA LEU A 227 -0.18 -13.64 14.95
C LEU A 227 0.75 -14.72 15.53
N ASP A 228 0.47 -16.00 15.28
CA ASP A 228 1.32 -17.13 15.69
C ASP A 228 2.73 -16.99 15.10
N HIS A 229 2.82 -16.67 13.81
CA HIS A 229 4.09 -16.47 13.13
C HIS A 229 4.88 -15.31 13.72
N LEU A 230 4.23 -14.16 13.94
CA LEU A 230 4.89 -12.97 14.48
C LEU A 230 5.33 -13.15 15.94
N CYS A 231 4.51 -13.78 16.79
CA CYS A 231 4.87 -14.08 18.17
C CYS A 231 6.07 -15.04 18.30
N GLY A 232 6.35 -15.84 17.26
CA GLY A 232 7.54 -16.68 17.20
C GLY A 232 8.85 -15.92 16.94
N ARG A 233 8.78 -14.64 16.60
CA ARG A 233 9.96 -13.83 16.27
C ARG A 233 10.60 -13.20 17.50
N HIS A 234 11.93 -13.08 17.47
CA HIS A 234 12.71 -12.49 18.56
C HIS A 234 12.62 -10.95 18.62
N ASP A 235 12.20 -10.30 17.54
CA ASP A 235 12.08 -8.84 17.42
C ASP A 235 10.66 -8.32 17.71
N VAL A 236 9.73 -9.20 18.11
CA VAL A 236 8.32 -8.90 18.39
C VAL A 236 8.05 -9.04 19.89
N ASP A 237 7.36 -8.03 20.45
CA ASP A 237 6.79 -8.10 21.80
C ASP A 237 5.37 -8.71 21.73
N ALA A 238 5.25 -9.98 22.09
CA ALA A 238 4.00 -10.73 22.05
C ALA A 238 2.91 -10.21 23.00
N ASP A 239 3.28 -9.41 24.02
CA ASP A 239 2.33 -8.80 24.96
C ASP A 239 1.81 -7.44 24.45
N ARG A 240 2.35 -6.94 23.33
CA ARG A 240 2.01 -5.63 22.76
C ARG A 240 1.66 -5.71 21.28
N LEU A 241 0.62 -6.48 20.99
CA LEU A 241 0.05 -6.60 19.64
C LEU A 241 -1.18 -5.72 19.46
N ALA A 242 -1.26 -5.06 18.31
CA ALA A 242 -2.42 -4.29 17.88
C ALA A 242 -2.86 -4.75 16.49
N LEU A 243 -4.16 -4.68 16.21
CA LEU A 243 -4.72 -4.89 14.86
C LEU A 243 -5.22 -3.58 14.26
N ALA A 244 -4.94 -3.36 12.98
CA ALA A 244 -5.56 -2.31 12.17
C ALA A 244 -6.26 -2.95 10.97
N GLY A 245 -7.50 -2.51 10.71
CA GLY A 245 -8.29 -3.03 9.59
C GLY A 245 -8.80 -1.90 8.70
N GLN A 246 -8.39 -1.86 7.43
CA GLN A 246 -8.83 -0.84 6.48
C GLN A 246 -10.06 -1.31 5.70
N SER A 247 -11.10 -0.48 5.64
CA SER A 247 -12.34 -0.77 4.91
C SER A 247 -12.95 -2.11 5.37
N PHE A 248 -13.17 -3.07 4.47
CA PHE A 248 -13.64 -4.41 4.81
C PHE A 248 -12.69 -5.15 5.78
N GLY A 249 -11.40 -4.77 5.80
CA GLY A 249 -10.42 -5.25 6.80
C GLY A 249 -10.77 -4.90 8.23
N SER A 250 -11.58 -3.85 8.48
CA SER A 250 -12.12 -3.58 9.82
C SER A 250 -12.97 -4.73 10.34
N TYR A 251 -13.72 -5.40 9.48
CA TYR A 251 -14.50 -6.59 9.86
C TYR A 251 -13.56 -7.73 10.23
N PHE A 252 -12.54 -8.00 9.42
CA PHE A 252 -11.53 -9.04 9.69
C PHE A 252 -10.81 -8.80 11.02
N ALA A 253 -10.25 -7.60 11.20
CA ALA A 253 -9.52 -7.23 12.42
C ALA A 253 -10.40 -7.28 13.67
N ALA A 254 -11.64 -6.76 13.60
CA ALA A 254 -12.55 -6.78 14.74
C ALA A 254 -12.98 -8.20 15.12
N ARG A 255 -13.24 -9.06 14.12
CA ARG A 255 -13.59 -10.46 14.33
C ARG A 255 -12.45 -11.22 15.00
N SER A 256 -11.21 -11.05 14.52
CA SER A 256 -10.03 -11.68 15.13
C SER A 256 -9.77 -11.17 16.54
N ALA A 257 -9.85 -9.85 16.77
CA ALA A 257 -9.67 -9.26 18.11
C ALA A 257 -10.72 -9.75 19.13
N ALA A 258 -11.91 -10.16 18.67
CA ALA A 258 -12.95 -10.69 19.55
C ALA A 258 -12.66 -12.10 20.07
N VAL A 259 -11.76 -12.84 19.41
CA VAL A 259 -11.47 -14.25 19.74
C VAL A 259 -10.01 -14.50 20.14
N ASP A 260 -9.09 -13.59 19.82
CA ASP A 260 -7.67 -13.72 20.12
C ASP A 260 -7.24 -12.76 21.24
N ALA A 261 -7.01 -13.31 22.43
CA ALA A 261 -6.68 -12.56 23.63
C ALA A 261 -5.30 -11.87 23.59
N ARG A 262 -4.45 -12.17 22.60
CA ARG A 262 -3.15 -11.51 22.43
C ARG A 262 -3.30 -10.07 21.91
N VAL A 263 -4.44 -9.74 21.31
CA VAL A 263 -4.70 -8.43 20.72
C VAL A 263 -5.03 -7.43 21.84
N GLY A 264 -4.06 -6.58 22.18
CA GLY A 264 -4.21 -5.55 23.21
C GLY A 264 -4.89 -4.27 22.72
N ALA A 265 -4.95 -4.04 21.40
CA ALA A 265 -5.61 -2.87 20.81
C ALA A 265 -6.16 -3.15 19.41
N LEU A 266 -7.25 -2.46 19.05
CA LEU A 266 -7.89 -2.54 17.74
C LEU A 266 -8.13 -1.15 17.16
N TRP A 267 -7.71 -0.94 15.92
CA TRP A 267 -7.96 0.27 15.13
C TRP A 267 -8.78 -0.06 13.87
N PRO A 268 -10.12 0.10 13.92
CA PRO A 268 -10.96 -0.04 12.75
C PRO A 268 -10.96 1.25 11.92
N ILE A 269 -10.54 1.17 10.66
CA ILE A 269 -10.45 2.32 9.73
C ILE A 269 -11.58 2.19 8.70
N ARG A 270 -12.71 2.89 8.95
CA ARG A 270 -13.90 2.84 8.07
C ARG A 270 -13.85 3.79 6.88
N ARG A 271 -13.12 4.90 7.01
CA ARG A 271 -12.82 5.88 5.95
C ARG A 271 -11.45 6.47 6.24
N SER A 272 -10.44 6.16 5.43
CA SER A 272 -9.15 6.84 5.48
C SER A 272 -9.30 8.16 4.75
N TRP A 273 -9.75 9.19 5.45
CA TRP A 273 -9.36 10.54 5.07
C TRP A 273 -8.00 10.74 5.72
N THR A 274 -6.96 10.85 4.88
CA THR A 274 -5.66 11.39 5.27
C THR A 274 -5.82 12.66 6.10
#